data_AF-A0AA41MVB8-F1
#
_entry.id   AF-A0AA41MVB8-F1
#
_cell.length_a   1.000
_cell.length_b   1.000
_cell.length_c   1.000
_cell.angle_alpha   90.00
_cell.angle_beta   90.00
_cell.angle_gamma   90.00
#
_symmetry.space_group_name_H-M   'P 1'
#
loop_
_entity.id
_entity.type
_entity.pdbx_description
1 polymer ?
#
loop_
_entity_poly.entity_id
_entity_poly.type
_entity_poly.pdbx_seq_one_letter_code
_entity_poly.pdbx_strand_id
1 'polypeptide(L)'
;MSIPFSNTHYRIPQGFGNLLEGLTREILREQPENIPAFAAAYFENLLEKREKTNFDPAEWGAKVEDRFYNNHAFKELNEDKEKEEFAAVKIQAAFRGHVAREEVKKMKSDKVKDETEDEME
;
A
#
# COMPACT_ATOMS: atom_id res chain seq x y z
N MET A 1 -4.39 22.62 -0.78
CA MET A 1 -3.93 21.48 -1.59
C MET A 1 -2.73 21.93 -2.40
N SER A 2 -1.51 21.48 -2.06
CA SER A 2 -0.31 21.82 -2.83
C SER A 2 -0.24 20.91 -4.07
N ILE A 3 -0.10 21.51 -5.24
CA ILE A 3 0.02 20.76 -6.49
C ILE A 3 1.46 20.24 -6.56
N PRO A 4 1.70 18.93 -6.76
CA PRO A 4 3.06 18.37 -6.75
C PRO A 4 3.97 18.95 -7.84
N PHE A 5 3.42 19.59 -8.88
CA PHE A 5 4.17 20.05 -10.05
C PHE A 5 4.32 21.57 -10.22
N SER A 6 4.02 22.40 -9.21
CA SER A 6 4.37 23.82 -9.30
C SER A 6 5.87 24.02 -9.07
N ASN A 7 6.57 24.69 -9.99
CA ASN A 7 7.99 25.05 -9.90
C ASN A 7 8.24 26.20 -8.89
N THR A 8 7.69 26.05 -7.69
CA THR A 8 7.74 27.06 -6.63
C THR A 8 8.78 26.63 -5.60
N HIS A 9 9.80 27.48 -5.41
CA HIS A 9 10.93 27.22 -4.51
C HIS A 9 10.53 27.17 -3.03
N TYR A 10 9.39 27.76 -2.66
CA TYR A 10 8.86 27.74 -1.30
C TYR A 10 7.67 26.80 -1.22
N ARG A 11 7.91 25.59 -0.71
CA ARG A 11 6.85 24.62 -0.42
C ARG A 11 6.49 24.65 1.06
N ILE A 12 5.21 24.41 1.34
CA ILE A 12 4.70 24.25 2.69
C ILE A 12 5.20 22.90 3.24
N PRO A 13 5.79 22.85 4.45
CA PRO A 13 6.20 21.60 5.08
C PRO A 13 5.05 20.63 5.27
N GLN A 14 5.34 19.33 5.13
CA GLN A 14 4.36 18.27 5.36
C GLN A 14 3.88 18.29 6.82
N GLY A 15 2.59 18.04 7.04
CA GLY A 15 2.00 18.04 8.39
C GLY A 15 1.74 19.43 8.98
N PHE A 16 2.20 20.52 8.33
CA PHE A 16 1.94 21.88 8.80
C PHE A 16 0.44 22.21 8.82
N GLY A 17 -0.31 21.74 7.81
CA GLY A 17 -1.76 21.88 7.77
C GLY A 17 -2.44 21.25 8.99
N ASN A 18 -2.03 20.02 9.36
CA ASN A 18 -2.57 19.30 10.50
C ASN A 18 -2.35 20.04 11.83
N LEU A 19 -1.17 20.65 12.01
CA LEU A 19 -0.86 21.45 13.21
C LEU A 19 -1.80 22.65 13.32
N LEU A 20 -2.02 23.36 12.22
CA LEU A 20 -2.93 24.52 12.19
C LEU A 20 -4.39 24.09 12.38
N GLU A 21 -4.81 22.98 11.79
CA GLU A 21 -6.16 22.45 11.98
C GLU A 21 -6.41 22.05 13.44
N GLY A 22 -5.44 21.36 14.06
CA GLY A 22 -5.52 21.00 15.48
C GLY A 22 -5.65 22.22 16.39
N LEU A 23 -4.79 23.23 16.20
CA LEU A 23 -4.85 24.47 16.96
C LEU A 23 -6.20 25.20 16.76
N THR A 24 -6.62 25.37 15.50
CA THR A 24 -7.86 26.11 15.19
C THR A 24 -9.10 25.41 15.76
N ARG A 25 -9.15 24.07 15.77
CA ARG A 25 -10.23 23.31 16.41
C ARG A 25 -10.30 23.57 17.91
N GLU A 26 -9.16 23.61 18.61
CA GLU A 26 -9.15 23.87 20.04
C GLU A 26 -9.46 25.34 20.36
N ILE A 27 -9.03 26.30 19.53
CA ILE A 27 -9.45 27.71 19.66
C ILE A 27 -10.97 27.83 19.53
N LEU A 28 -11.56 27.16 18.54
CA LEU A 28 -13.01 27.19 18.34
C LEU A 28 -13.78 26.55 19.49
N ARG A 29 -13.19 25.57 20.18
CA ARG A 29 -13.78 24.89 21.34
C ARG A 29 -13.70 25.75 22.60
N GLU A 30 -12.51 26.23 22.94
CA GLU A 30 -12.23 26.91 24.21
C GLU A 30 -12.55 28.41 24.17
N GLN A 31 -12.67 29.01 22.97
CA GLN A 31 -12.91 30.44 22.76
C GLN A 31 -12.02 31.35 23.64
N PRO A 32 -10.68 31.18 23.62
CA PRO A 32 -9.78 31.94 24.48
C PRO A 32 -9.71 33.41 24.06
N GLU A 33 -9.62 34.31 25.04
CA GLU A 33 -9.45 35.75 24.76
C GLU A 33 -8.07 36.07 24.14
N ASN A 34 -7.01 35.36 24.55
CA ASN A 34 -5.65 35.56 24.07
C ASN A 34 -5.18 34.37 23.21
N ILE A 35 -5.45 34.46 21.91
CA ILE A 35 -5.10 33.42 20.94
C ILE A 35 -3.59 33.15 20.87
N PRO A 36 -2.69 34.15 20.80
CA PRO A 36 -1.25 33.89 20.77
C PRO A 36 -0.73 33.13 21.98
N ALA A 37 -1.17 33.51 23.20
CA ALA A 37 -0.78 32.82 24.43
C ALA A 37 -1.32 31.38 24.46
N PHE A 38 -2.57 31.19 24.04
CA PHE A 38 -3.17 29.87 23.92
C PHE A 38 -2.42 28.98 22.92
N ALA A 39 -2.04 29.52 21.76
CA ALA A 39 -1.31 28.79 20.74
C ALA A 39 0.08 28.35 21.23
N ALA A 40 0.80 29.21 21.96
CA ALA A 40 2.08 28.86 22.56
C ALA A 40 1.92 27.68 23.54
N ALA A 41 0.98 27.78 24.48
CA ALA A 41 0.70 26.70 25.44
C ALA A 41 0.23 25.40 24.75
N TYR A 42 -0.57 25.50 23.69
CA TYR A 42 -1.00 24.35 22.91
C TYR A 42 0.18 23.61 22.28
N PHE A 43 1.11 24.33 21.63
CA PHE A 43 2.27 23.72 21.01
C PHE A 43 3.30 23.20 22.02
N GLU A 44 3.46 23.87 23.17
CA GLU A 44 4.27 23.34 24.29
C GLU A 44 3.73 21.98 24.77
N ASN A 45 2.41 21.88 24.99
CA ASN A 45 1.76 20.62 25.36
C ASN A 45 1.92 19.55 24.27
N LEU A 46 1.91 19.94 22.99
CA LEU A 46 2.10 19.02 21.87
C LEU A 46 3.54 18.47 21.85
N LEU A 47 4.53 19.32 22.09
CA LEU A 47 5.94 18.94 22.18
C LEU A 47 6.18 17.98 23.35
N GLU A 48 5.63 18.27 24.52
CA GLU A 48 5.76 17.41 25.71
C GLU A 48 5.16 16.02 25.45
N LYS A 49 3.98 15.96 24.81
CA LYS A 49 3.37 14.67 24.42
C LYS A 49 4.26 13.92 23.44
N ARG A 50 4.85 14.61 22.46
CA ARG A 50 5.75 13.99 21.50
C ARG A 50 6.98 13.39 22.19
N GLU A 51 7.60 14.11 23.11
CA GLU A 51 8.77 13.63 23.85
C GLU A 51 8.45 12.43 24.73
N LYS A 52 7.26 12.42 25.36
CA LYS A 52 6.82 11.32 26.23
C LYS A 52 6.39 10.05 25.49
N THR A 53 5.67 10.22 24.38
CA THR A 53 5.03 9.10 23.67
C THR A 53 5.78 8.68 22.40
N ASN A 54 6.76 9.49 21.98
CA ASN A 54 7.44 9.36 20.70
C ASN A 54 6.48 9.38 19.49
N PHE A 55 5.30 9.97 19.65
CA PHE A 55 4.28 10.11 18.61
C PHE A 55 4.10 11.59 18.24
N ASP A 56 4.29 11.90 16.95
CA ASP A 56 4.08 13.25 16.41
C ASP A 56 2.80 13.30 15.55
N PRO A 57 1.77 14.06 15.97
CA PRO A 57 0.54 14.24 15.19
C PRO A 57 0.78 14.83 13.80
N ALA A 58 1.80 15.69 13.63
CA ALA A 58 2.12 16.29 12.34
C ALA A 58 2.68 15.26 11.36
N GLU A 59 3.55 14.35 11.83
CA GLU A 59 4.08 13.26 11.01
C GLU A 59 2.98 12.26 10.61
N TRP A 60 2.09 11.92 11.54
CA TRP A 60 0.97 11.03 11.23
C TRP A 60 0.02 11.66 10.21
N GLY A 61 -0.31 12.94 10.41
CA GLY A 61 -1.11 13.74 9.48
C GLY A 61 -0.51 13.81 8.08
N ALA A 62 0.80 14.09 8.00
CA ALA A 62 1.55 14.09 6.74
C ALA A 62 1.46 12.75 6.00
N LYS A 63 1.59 11.62 6.71
CA LYS A 63 1.44 10.27 6.11
C LYS A 63 0.03 10.02 5.61
N VAL A 64 -1.00 10.59 6.24
CA VAL A 64 -2.38 10.49 5.76
C VAL A 64 -2.58 11.30 4.48
N GLU A 65 -2.06 12.53 4.44
CA GLU A 65 -2.16 13.41 3.27
C GLU A 65 -1.36 12.86 2.08
N ASP A 66 -0.14 12.37 2.30
CA ASP A 66 0.70 11.81 1.23
C ASP A 66 0.04 10.59 0.57
N ARG A 67 -0.67 9.74 1.34
CA ARG A 67 -1.49 8.65 0.77
C ARG A 67 -2.58 9.13 -0.19
N PHE A 68 -3.09 10.35 0.00
CA PHE A 68 -4.11 10.94 -0.87
C PHE A 68 -3.51 11.60 -2.12
N TYR A 69 -2.26 12.08 -2.09
CA TYR A 69 -1.65 12.83 -3.18
C TYR A 69 -0.57 12.07 -3.97
N ASN A 70 0.21 11.20 -3.33
CA ASN A 70 1.26 10.39 -3.95
C ASN A 70 0.93 8.90 -3.78
N ASN A 71 0.36 8.33 -4.83
CA ASN A 71 -0.02 6.92 -4.96
C ASN A 71 1.17 5.92 -4.91
N HIS A 72 2.35 6.29 -4.39
CA HIS A 72 3.54 5.44 -4.40
C HIS A 72 3.36 4.14 -3.59
N ALA A 73 2.64 4.20 -2.47
CA ALA A 73 2.29 3.01 -1.69
C ALA A 73 1.36 2.03 -2.43
N PHE A 74 0.50 2.52 -3.34
CA PHE A 74 -0.31 1.67 -4.22
C PHE A 74 0.47 1.18 -5.45
N LYS A 75 1.54 1.87 -5.84
CA LYS A 75 2.40 1.45 -6.94
C LYS A 75 3.17 0.18 -6.57
N GLU A 76 3.76 0.13 -5.37
CA GLU A 76 4.43 -1.08 -4.86
C GLU A 76 3.45 -2.24 -4.66
N LEU A 77 2.26 -1.99 -4.09
CA LEU A 77 1.21 -3.00 -3.94
C LEU A 77 0.74 -3.60 -5.28
N ASN A 78 0.63 -2.78 -6.33
CA ASN A 78 0.28 -3.28 -7.66
C ASN A 78 1.43 -4.07 -8.30
N GLU A 79 2.68 -3.60 -8.15
CA GLU A 79 3.85 -4.31 -8.68
C GLU A 79 4.03 -5.70 -8.05
N ASP A 80 3.77 -5.85 -6.75
CA ASP A 80 3.84 -7.16 -6.10
C ASP A 80 2.68 -8.07 -6.49
N LYS A 81 1.48 -7.52 -6.66
CA LYS A 81 0.32 -8.27 -7.15
C LYS A 81 0.53 -8.79 -8.58
N GLU A 82 1.10 -7.98 -9.46
CA GLU A 82 1.43 -8.39 -10.84
C GLU A 82 2.46 -9.53 -10.88
N LYS A 83 3.47 -9.51 -10.00
CA LYS A 83 4.45 -10.59 -9.86
C LYS A 83 3.82 -11.89 -9.36
N GLU A 84 2.92 -11.80 -8.37
CA GLU A 84 2.17 -12.95 -7.85
C GLU A 84 1.28 -13.57 -8.93
N GLU A 85 0.53 -12.74 -9.67
CA GLU A 85 -0.33 -13.20 -10.76
C GLU A 85 0.49 -13.90 -11.86
N PHE A 86 1.64 -13.33 -12.25
CA PHE A 86 2.54 -13.95 -13.23
C PHE A 86 3.08 -15.31 -12.77
N ALA A 87 3.49 -15.42 -11.50
CA ALA A 87 3.95 -16.67 -10.91
C ALA A 87 2.83 -17.72 -10.88
N ALA A 88 1.61 -17.32 -10.48
CA ALA A 88 0.45 -18.19 -10.46
C ALA A 88 0.11 -18.73 -11.85
N VAL A 89 0.11 -17.87 -12.88
CA VAL A 89 -0.12 -18.26 -14.27
C VAL A 89 0.93 -19.28 -14.74
N LYS A 90 2.21 -19.07 -14.37
CA LYS A 90 3.30 -19.99 -14.73
C LYS A 90 3.13 -21.37 -14.08
N ILE A 91 2.76 -21.41 -12.80
CA ILE A 91 2.48 -22.65 -12.07
C ILE A 91 1.29 -23.38 -12.69
N GLN A 92 0.19 -22.66 -12.97
CA GLN A 92 -1.01 -23.22 -13.58
C GLN A 92 -0.74 -23.80 -14.97
N ALA A 93 0.00 -23.07 -15.81
CA ALA A 93 0.36 -23.53 -17.14
C ALA A 93 1.24 -24.78 -17.10
N ALA A 94 2.23 -24.81 -16.21
CA ALA A 94 3.10 -25.96 -16.02
C ALA A 94 2.31 -27.20 -15.54
N PHE A 95 1.41 -27.03 -14.58
CA PHE A 95 0.56 -28.10 -14.06
C PHE A 95 -0.39 -28.64 -15.12
N ARG A 96 -1.12 -27.77 -15.83
CA ARG A 96 -1.99 -28.17 -16.95
C ARG A 96 -1.22 -28.95 -18.02
N GLY A 97 -0.02 -28.49 -18.36
CA GLY A 97 0.85 -29.20 -19.30
C GLY A 97 1.32 -30.56 -18.79
N HIS A 98 1.59 -30.68 -17.49
CA HIS A 98 1.93 -31.97 -16.87
C HIS A 98 0.77 -32.95 -16.95
N VAL A 99 -0.44 -32.52 -16.58
CA VAL A 99 -1.66 -33.34 -16.66
C VAL A 99 -1.91 -33.84 -18.08
N ALA A 100 -1.87 -32.95 -19.08
CA ALA A 100 -2.07 -33.34 -20.48
C ALA A 100 -1.02 -34.35 -20.98
N ARG A 101 0.25 -34.20 -20.57
CA ARG A 101 1.31 -35.15 -20.95
C ARG A 101 1.13 -36.51 -20.29
N GLU A 102 0.71 -36.54 -19.02
CA GLU A 102 0.40 -37.79 -18.32
C GLU A 102 -0.78 -38.52 -18.97
N GLU A 103 -1.83 -37.81 -19.38
CA GLU A 103 -2.97 -38.40 -20.11
C GLU A 103 -2.53 -38.98 -21.46
N VAL A 104 -1.76 -38.24 -22.26
CA VAL A 104 -1.24 -38.75 -23.54
C VAL A 104 -0.32 -39.95 -23.34
N LYS A 105 0.46 -39.98 -22.26
CA LYS A 105 1.33 -41.11 -21.93
C LYS A 105 0.52 -42.35 -21.57
N LYS A 106 -0.56 -42.21 -20.79
CA LYS A 106 -1.51 -43.30 -20.51
C LYS A 106 -2.20 -43.80 -21.78
N MET A 107 -2.70 -42.89 -22.61
CA MET A 107 -3.30 -43.25 -23.90
C MET A 107 -2.33 -44.04 -24.79
N LYS A 108 -1.04 -43.69 -24.81
CA LYS A 108 -0.02 -44.45 -25.54
C LYS A 108 0.27 -45.82 -24.92
N SER A 109 0.34 -45.93 -23.59
CA SER A 109 0.58 -47.23 -22.94
C SER A 109 -0.59 -48.19 -23.08
N ASP A 110 -1.82 -47.67 -23.08
CA ASP A 110 -3.02 -48.50 -23.23
C ASP A 110 -3.16 -48.99 -24.68
N LYS A 111 -2.82 -48.14 -25.66
CA LYS A 111 -2.83 -48.51 -27.08
C LYS A 111 -1.77 -49.55 -27.45
N VAL A 112 -0.59 -49.47 -26.84
CA VAL A 112 0.47 -50.49 -27.04
C VAL A 112 0.07 -51.84 -26.43
N LYS A 113 -0.74 -51.86 -25.37
CA LYS A 113 -1.25 -53.12 -24.79
C LYS A 113 -2.28 -53.79 -25.69
N ASP A 114 -3.23 -53.03 -26.22
CA ASP A 114 -4.21 -53.51 -27.21
C ASP A 114 -3.51 -54.12 -28.43
N GLU A 115 -2.50 -53.42 -28.98
CA GLU A 115 -1.75 -53.91 -30.15
C GLU A 115 -0.91 -55.17 -29.85
N THR A 116 -0.43 -55.38 -28.62
CA THR A 116 0.29 -56.61 -28.25
C THR A 116 -0.62 -57.80 -27.88
N GLU A 117 -1.86 -57.55 -27.47
CA GLU A 117 -2.83 -58.62 -27.17
C GLU A 117 -3.44 -59.18 -28.47
N ASP A 118 -3.69 -58.33 -29.48
CA ASP A 118 -4.16 -58.74 -30.82
C ASP A 118 -3.09 -59.50 -31.65
N GLU A 119 -1.79 -59.34 -31.37
CA GLU A 119 -0.71 -60.09 -32.04
C GLU A 119 -0.44 -61.49 -31.43
N MET A 120 -1.06 -61.82 -30.29
CA MET A 120 -0.90 -63.10 -29.58
C MET A 120 -2.12 -64.04 -29.67
N GLU A 121 -3.15 -63.68 -30.46
CA GLU A 121 -4.34 -64.51 -30.78
C GLU A 121 -4.30 -65.02 -32.24
#